data_AF-A0A6V8EZN5-F1
#
_entry.id   AF-A0A6V8EZN5-F1
#
_cell.length_a   1.000
_cell.length_b   1.000
_cell.length_c   1.000
_cell.angle_alpha   90.00
_cell.angle_beta   90.00
_cell.angle_gamma   90.00
#
_symmetry.space_group_name_H-M   'P 1'
#
loop_
_entity.id
_entity.type
_entity.pdbx_description
1 polymer ?
#
loop_
_entity_poly.entity_id
_entity_poly.type
_entity_poly.pdbx_seq_one_letter_code
_entity_poly.pdbx_strand_id
1 'polypeptide(L)'
;MASQESVSIKKAIDDLLQTHIFKELSKGNDPEFTQQLALWLVRYILVLASMKSSFKISFEEALLNLHGEQYRKIIEITEKTFNSKNDETENDNSYIR
;
A
#
# COMPACT_ATOMS: atom_id res chain seq x y z
N MET A 1 -4.08 -31.97 -7.13
CA MET A 1 -4.23 -30.62 -7.71
C MET A 1 -4.59 -29.70 -6.56
N ALA A 2 -3.67 -28.84 -6.13
CA ALA A 2 -3.95 -27.88 -5.07
C ALA A 2 -4.91 -26.82 -5.63
N SER A 3 -6.14 -26.79 -5.11
CA SER A 3 -7.06 -25.68 -5.31
C SER A 3 -6.39 -24.42 -4.76
N GLN A 4 -5.87 -23.56 -5.64
CA GLN A 4 -5.53 -22.19 -5.27
C GLN A 4 -6.80 -21.59 -4.66
N GLU A 5 -6.80 -21.39 -3.35
CA GLU A 5 -7.85 -20.63 -2.68
C GLU A 5 -7.87 -19.24 -3.33
N SER A 6 -8.85 -19.01 -4.19
CA SER A 6 -9.09 -17.69 -4.74
C SER A 6 -9.57 -16.82 -3.58
N VAL A 7 -8.64 -16.07 -2.99
CA VAL A 7 -9.01 -15.01 -2.04
C VAL A 7 -9.99 -14.10 -2.77
N SER A 8 -11.24 -14.07 -2.28
CA SER A 8 -12.27 -13.19 -2.84
C SER A 8 -11.77 -11.74 -2.75
N ILE A 9 -11.81 -11.01 -3.87
CA ILE A 9 -11.44 -9.58 -3.92
C ILE A 9 -12.18 -8.80 -2.82
N LYS A 10 -13.45 -9.16 -2.57
CA LYS A 10 -14.25 -8.58 -1.50
C LYS A 10 -13.60 -8.80 -0.12
N LYS A 11 -13.16 -10.03 0.15
CA LYS A 11 -12.51 -10.36 1.43
C LYS A 11 -11.19 -9.60 1.59
N ALA A 12 -10.39 -9.46 0.53
CA ALA A 12 -9.16 -8.67 0.59
C ALA A 12 -9.42 -7.18 0.90
N ILE A 13 -10.51 -6.61 0.35
CA ILE A 13 -10.93 -5.25 0.67
C ILE A 13 -11.40 -5.16 2.13
N ASP A 14 -12.25 -6.09 2.57
CA ASP A 14 -12.76 -6.13 3.94
C ASP A 14 -11.60 -6.25 4.94
N ASP A 15 -10.62 -7.11 4.68
CA ASP A 15 -9.42 -7.28 5.50
C ASP A 15 -8.58 -5.99 5.56
N LEU A 16 -8.39 -5.29 4.43
CA LEU A 16 -7.70 -3.99 4.38
C LEU A 16 -8.40 -2.94 5.24
N LEU A 17 -9.73 -2.84 5.15
CA LEU A 17 -10.53 -1.90 5.93
C LEU A 17 -10.43 -2.16 7.45
N GLN A 18 -10.12 -3.40 7.85
CA GLN A 18 -9.92 -3.75 9.26
C GLN A 18 -8.51 -3.45 9.79
N THR A 19 -7.56 -3.07 8.93
CA THR A 19 -6.19 -2.72 9.34
C THR A 19 -6.15 -1.44 10.16
N HIS A 20 -5.13 -1.31 11.02
CA HIS A 20 -4.92 -0.10 11.83
C HIS A 20 -4.82 1.17 10.95
N ILE A 21 -4.11 1.09 9.82
CA ILE A 21 -3.93 2.21 8.89
C ILE A 21 -5.27 2.71 8.35
N PHE A 22 -6.14 1.81 7.88
CA PHE A 22 -7.45 2.20 7.37
C PHE A 22 -8.40 2.68 8.46
N LYS A 23 -8.29 2.11 9.67
CA LYS A 23 -9.03 2.61 10.84
C LYS A 23 -8.64 4.04 11.17
N GLU A 24 -7.36 4.40 11.21
CA GLU A 24 -6.92 5.77 11.43
C GLU A 24 -7.35 6.72 10.31
N LEU A 25 -7.22 6.31 9.04
CA LEU A 25 -7.67 7.10 7.90
C LEU A 25 -9.18 7.39 7.95
N SER A 26 -9.98 6.41 8.37
CA SER A 26 -11.44 6.56 8.48
C SER A 26 -11.89 7.56 9.55
N LYS A 27 -11.04 7.91 10.53
CA LYS A 27 -11.39 8.90 11.56
C LYS A 27 -11.36 10.33 11.03
N GLY A 28 -10.50 10.61 10.05
CA GLY A 28 -10.32 11.95 9.47
C GLY A 28 -10.98 12.15 8.10
N ASN A 29 -11.52 11.08 7.52
CA ASN A 29 -12.13 11.09 6.19
C ASN A 29 -13.52 10.49 6.23
N ASP A 30 -14.33 10.76 5.21
CA ASP A 30 -15.63 10.10 5.10
C ASP A 30 -15.47 8.59 4.80
N PRO A 31 -16.47 7.76 5.18
CA PRO A 31 -16.42 6.33 4.96
C PRO A 31 -16.30 5.92 3.48
N GLU A 32 -16.88 6.71 2.57
CA GLU A 32 -16.86 6.42 1.14
C GLU A 32 -15.45 6.57 0.58
N PHE A 33 -14.76 7.67 0.92
CA PHE A 33 -13.35 7.87 0.56
C PHE A 33 -12.47 6.70 1.01
N THR A 34 -12.63 6.28 2.27
CA THR A 34 -11.82 5.18 2.83
C THR A 34 -12.07 3.85 2.12
N GLN A 35 -13.33 3.57 1.78
CA GLN A 35 -13.71 2.39 1.01
C GLN A 35 -13.18 2.44 -0.42
N GLN A 36 -13.26 3.58 -1.09
CA GLN A 36 -12.71 3.77 -2.43
C GLN A 36 -11.19 3.62 -2.43
N LEU A 37 -10.49 4.11 -1.41
CA LEU A 37 -9.05 3.95 -1.25
C LEU A 37 -8.66 2.47 -1.13
N ALA A 38 -9.38 1.69 -0.31
CA ALA A 38 -9.12 0.24 -0.15
C ALA A 38 -9.30 -0.50 -1.48
N LEU A 39 -10.38 -0.19 -2.20
CA LEU A 39 -10.68 -0.74 -3.52
C LEU A 39 -9.59 -0.40 -4.54
N TRP A 40 -9.13 0.85 -4.58
CA TRP A 40 -8.03 1.28 -5.44
C TRP A 40 -6.72 0.58 -5.11
N LEU A 41 -6.40 0.41 -3.83
CA LEU A 41 -5.20 -0.31 -3.40
C LEU A 41 -5.20 -1.76 -3.88
N VAL A 42 -6.32 -2.48 -3.71
CA VAL A 42 -6.46 -3.87 -4.20
C VAL A 42 -6.31 -3.94 -5.70
N ARG A 43 -6.98 -3.05 -6.46
CA ARG A 43 -6.84 -2.99 -7.92
C ARG A 43 -5.39 -2.75 -8.33
N TYR A 44 -4.70 -1.84 -7.66
CA TYR A 44 -3.32 -1.50 -7.97
C TYR A 44 -2.37 -2.69 -7.73
N ILE A 45 -2.53 -3.40 -6.61
CA ILE A 45 -1.78 -4.62 -6.30
C ILE A 45 -2.02 -5.69 -7.38
N LEU A 46 -3.27 -5.90 -7.78
CA LEU A 46 -3.62 -6.90 -8.81
C LEU A 46 -3.01 -6.56 -10.18
N VAL A 47 -3.05 -5.30 -10.59
CA VAL A 47 -2.41 -4.83 -11.83
C VAL A 47 -0.91 -5.10 -11.77
N LEU A 48 -0.23 -4.69 -10.71
CA LEU A 48 1.20 -4.89 -10.59
C LEU A 48 1.57 -6.38 -10.51
N ALA A 49 0.79 -7.21 -9.80
CA ALA A 49 0.99 -8.65 -9.76
C ALA A 49 0.86 -9.29 -11.15
N SER A 50 -0.10 -8.83 -11.94
CA SER A 50 -0.26 -9.27 -13.33
C SER A 50 0.90 -8.82 -14.24
N MET A 51 1.55 -7.69 -13.92
CA MET A 51 2.73 -7.22 -14.65
C MET A 51 3.94 -8.11 -14.40
N LYS A 52 4.15 -8.57 -13.16
CA LYS A 52 5.23 -9.52 -12.85
C LYS A 52 5.07 -10.83 -13.65
N SER A 53 3.83 -11.32 -13.79
CA SER A 53 3.57 -12.53 -14.58
C SER A 53 3.68 -12.29 -16.10
N SER A 54 3.30 -11.11 -16.58
CA SER A 54 3.19 -10.83 -18.02
C SER A 54 4.48 -10.30 -18.65
N PHE A 55 5.22 -9.44 -17.93
CA PHE A 55 6.35 -8.69 -18.47
C PHE A 55 7.70 -9.11 -17.88
N LYS A 56 7.72 -9.99 -16.86
CA LYS A 56 8.93 -10.38 -16.09
C LYS A 56 9.69 -9.19 -15.47
N ILE A 57 9.07 -8.02 -15.42
CA ILE A 57 9.59 -6.81 -14.77
C ILE A 57 9.32 -6.92 -13.27
N SER A 58 10.27 -6.46 -12.44
CA SER A 58 10.08 -6.44 -10.98
C SER A 58 9.05 -5.38 -10.57
N PHE A 59 8.46 -5.53 -9.37
CA PHE A 59 7.50 -4.55 -8.86
C PHE A 59 8.17 -3.18 -8.69
N GLU A 60 9.39 -3.18 -8.16
CA GLU A 60 10.20 -2.00 -7.91
C GLU A 60 10.54 -1.26 -9.20
N GLU A 61 10.92 -2.00 -10.25
CA GLU A 61 11.21 -1.41 -11.56
C GLU A 61 9.95 -0.86 -12.24
N ALA A 62 8.82 -1.55 -12.14
CA ALA A 62 7.55 -1.04 -12.66
C ALA A 62 7.11 0.26 -11.97
N LEU A 63 7.23 0.32 -10.64
CA LEU A 63 6.89 1.49 -9.84
C LEU A 63 7.85 2.66 -10.08
N LEU A 64 9.16 2.37 -10.19
CA LEU A 64 10.16 3.36 -10.52
C LEU A 64 9.95 3.95 -11.91
N ASN A 65 9.63 3.12 -12.90
CA ASN A 65 9.37 3.58 -14.26
C ASN A 65 8.10 4.45 -14.37
N LEU A 66 7.07 4.15 -13.57
CA LEU A 66 5.81 4.90 -13.57
C LEU A 66 5.89 6.22 -12.79
N HIS A 67 6.53 6.22 -11.63
CA HIS A 67 6.43 7.31 -10.65
C HIS A 67 7.77 8.03 -10.39
N GLY A 68 8.89 7.51 -10.90
CA GLY A 68 10.20 8.15 -10.87
C GLY A 68 10.67 8.55 -9.47
N GLU A 69 11.10 9.81 -9.33
CA GLU A 69 11.63 10.35 -8.07
C GLU A 69 10.61 10.33 -6.91
N GLN A 70 9.30 10.40 -7.21
CA GLN A 70 8.28 10.34 -6.16
C GLN A 70 8.28 8.98 -5.46
N TYR A 71 8.43 7.90 -6.24
CA TYR A 71 8.56 6.55 -5.69
C TYR A 71 9.84 6.39 -4.86
N ARG A 72 10.97 6.92 -5.34
CA ARG A 72 12.24 6.89 -4.56
C ARG A 72 12.09 7.59 -3.21
N LYS A 73 11.44 8.76 -3.19
CA LYS A 73 11.21 9.50 -1.95
C LYS A 73 10.32 8.75 -0.97
N ILE A 74 9.29 8.04 -1.47
CA ILE A 74 8.44 7.19 -0.63
C ILE A 74 9.26 6.04 -0.04
N ILE A 75 10.08 5.36 -0.85
CA ILE A 75 10.99 4.32 -0.35
C ILE A 75 11.88 4.90 0.74
N GLU A 76 12.59 5.99 0.48
CA GLU A 76 13.52 6.60 1.43
C GLU A 76 12.86 6.93 2.77
N ILE A 77 11.65 7.50 2.75
CA ILE A 77 10.88 7.81 3.96
C ILE A 77 10.52 6.53 4.70
N THR A 78 9.97 5.54 3.99
CA THR A 78 9.54 4.28 4.62
C THR A 78 10.74 3.50 5.18
N GLU A 79 11.84 3.41 4.46
CA GLU A 79 13.07 2.75 4.92
C GLU A 79 13.67 3.45 6.13
N LYS A 80 13.68 4.78 6.17
CA LYS A 80 14.09 5.53 7.38
C LYS A 80 13.19 5.16 8.55
N THR A 81 11.88 5.12 8.38
CA THR A 81 10.94 4.72 9.45
C THR A 81 11.14 3.28 9.90
N PHE A 82 11.38 2.33 8.98
CA PHE A 82 11.57 0.91 9.32
C PHE A 82 12.95 0.59 9.90
N ASN A 83 14.00 1.31 9.49
CA ASN A 83 15.38 1.06 9.92
C ASN A 83 15.81 1.91 11.14
N SER A 84 15.00 2.88 11.57
CA SER A 84 15.21 3.62 12.81
C SER A 84 14.90 2.74 14.02
N LYS A 85 15.76 1.77 14.29
CA LYS A 85 15.89 1.19 15.62
C LYS A 85 16.68 2.17 16.48
N ASN A 86 16.02 2.74 17.49
CA ASN A 86 16.60 3.56 18.56
C ASN A 86 16.99 4.99 18.18
N ASP A 87 16.03 5.91 18.08
CA ASP A 87 16.26 7.19 18.74
C ASP A 87 14.94 7.82 19.19
N GLU A 88 14.93 8.14 20.48
CA GLU A 88 13.87 8.76 21.23
C GLU A 88 13.52 10.12 20.62
N THR A 89 12.40 10.21 19.90
CA THR A 89 11.45 11.34 19.83
C THR A 89 10.62 11.15 18.56
N GLU A 90 9.50 10.44 18.71
CA GLU A 90 8.36 10.57 17.80
C GLU A 90 7.88 12.03 17.86
N ASN A 91 8.56 12.91 17.14
CA ASN A 91 8.01 14.21 16.81
C ASN A 91 7.11 13.97 15.59
N ASP A 92 5.80 14.08 15.83
CA ASP A 92 4.69 14.00 14.88
C ASP A 92 5.01 14.61 13.51
N ASN A 93 5.70 13.86 12.65
CA ASN A 93 5.79 14.19 11.24
C ASN A 93 4.47 13.73 10.61
N SER A 94 3.47 14.61 10.67
CA SER A 94 2.21 14.44 9.95
C SER A 94 2.49 14.14 8.48
N TYR A 95 2.25 12.89 8.07
CA TYR A 95 2.42 12.41 6.69
C TYR A 95 1.28 12.89 5.76
N ILE A 96 0.29 13.57 6.31
CA ILE A 96 -0.85 14.16 5.60
C ILE A 96 -0.89 15.65 5.98
N ARG A 97 -0.83 16.53 4.99
CA ARG A 97 -1.17 17.96 5.14
C ARG A 97 -2.56 18.19 4.58
#